data_AF-M7YY21-F1
#
_entry.id   AF-M7YY21-F1
#
_cell.length_a   1.000
_cell.length_b   1.000
_cell.length_c   1.000
_cell.angle_alpha   90.00
_cell.angle_beta   90.00
_cell.angle_gamma   90.00
#
_symmetry.space_group_name_H-M   'P 1'
#
loop_
_entity.id
_entity.type
_entity.pdbx_description
1 polymer ?
#
loop_
_entity_poly.entity_id
_entity_poly.type
_entity_poly.pdbx_seq_one_letter_code
_entity_poly.pdbx_strand_id
1 'polypeptide(L)' 'MEGVIKQYVGVWKGKRITANFPFKVEFQLTVDTQPKPVKLFVHLREDEFEYIADE' A
#
# COMPACT_ATOMS: atom_id res chain seq x y z
N MET A 1 -3.37 -10.10 3.95
CA MET A 1 -2.47 -9.24 4.78
C MET A 1 -3.14 -7.89 4.86
N GLU A 2 -3.18 -7.28 6.03
CA GLU A 2 -3.83 -5.98 6.22
C GLU A 2 -2.78 -4.87 6.18
N GLY A 3 -3.12 -3.75 5.56
CA GLY A 3 -2.21 -2.65 5.35
C GLY A 3 -2.94 -1.33 5.20
N VAL A 4 -2.19 -0.24 5.22
CA VAL A 4 -2.75 1.12 5.15
C VAL A 4 -2.34 1.78 3.85
N ILE A 5 -3.31 2.28 3.08
CA ILE A 5 -3.03 3.09 1.89
C ILE A 5 -2.35 4.38 2.34
N LYS A 6 -1.08 4.57 1.93
CA LYS A 6 -0.30 5.76 2.28
C LYS A 6 -0.35 6.85 1.23
N GLN A 7 -0.45 6.48 -0.04
CA GLN A 7 -0.39 7.44 -1.13
C GLN A 7 -1.07 6.91 -2.38
N TYR A 8 -1.76 7.81 -3.09
CA TYR A 8 -2.19 7.58 -4.47
C TYR A 8 -1.18 8.22 -5.43
N VAL A 9 -0.45 7.40 -6.20
CA VAL A 9 0.61 7.85 -7.12
C VAL A 9 0.11 8.15 -8.53
N GLY A 10 -1.21 8.10 -8.77
CA GLY A 10 -1.81 8.56 -10.03
C GLY A 10 -1.77 10.09 -10.19
N VAL A 11 -1.44 10.83 -9.13
CA VAL A 11 -1.20 12.28 -9.16
C VAL A 11 0.14 12.58 -8.50
N TRP A 12 0.98 13.35 -9.17
CA TRP A 12 2.25 13.83 -8.64
C TRP A 12 2.38 15.33 -8.86
N LYS A 13 2.50 16.09 -7.76
CA LYS A 13 2.61 17.56 -7.77
C LYS A 13 1.54 18.22 -8.66
N GLY A 14 0.30 17.76 -8.56
CA GLY A 14 -0.83 18.28 -9.34
C GLY A 14 -0.92 17.79 -10.80
N LYS A 15 0.07 17.01 -11.29
CA LYS A 15 0.02 16.40 -12.63
C LYS A 15 -0.49 14.97 -12.55
N ARG A 16 -1.33 14.57 -13.50
CA ARG A 16 -1.82 13.18 -13.61
C ARG A 16 -0.74 12.30 -14.26
N ILE A 17 -0.47 11.14 -13.66
CA ILE A 17 0.50 10.15 -14.14
C ILE A 17 -0.25 8.84 -14.47
N THR A 18 0.25 8.11 -15.46
CA THR A 18 -0.31 6.83 -15.95
C THR A 18 0.25 5.63 -15.19
N ALA A 19 0.26 5.68 -13.85
CA ALA A 19 0.67 4.54 -13.04
C ALA A 19 -0.40 3.43 -13.13
N ASN A 20 0.00 2.22 -13.54
CA ASN A 20 -0.89 1.06 -13.62
C ASN A 20 -1.22 0.45 -12.25
N PHE A 21 -0.37 0.66 -11.24
CA PHE A 21 -0.60 0.30 -9.83
C PHE A 21 -0.58 1.57 -8.96
N PRO A 22 -1.69 2.31 -8.86
CA PRO A 22 -1.66 3.67 -8.32
C PRO A 22 -1.73 3.74 -6.79
N PHE A 23 -2.05 2.65 -6.08
CA PHE A 23 -2.18 2.67 -4.61
C PHE A 23 -0.91 2.16 -3.94
N LYS A 24 -0.18 3.06 -3.27
CA LYS A 24 0.97 2.68 -2.44
C LYS A 24 0.47 2.31 -1.04
N VAL A 25 0.51 1.02 -0.72
CA VAL A 25 0.05 0.43 0.54
C VAL A 25 1.23 0.07 1.41
N GLU A 26 1.14 0.41 2.70
CA GLU A 26 2.11 0.07 3.73
C GLU A 26 1.66 -1.17 4.48
N PHE A 27 2.55 -2.17 4.59
CA PHE A 27 2.34 -3.34 5.42
C PHE A 27 3.42 -3.43 6.51
N GLN A 28 3.03 -4.01 7.65
CA GLN A 28 3.96 -4.41 8.71
C GLN A 28 3.97 -5.93 8.78
N LEU A 29 5.13 -6.53 8.52
CA LEU A 29 5.29 -7.98 8.48
C LEU A 29 6.23 -8.44 9.59
N THR A 30 5.78 -9.39 10.40
CA THR A 30 6.65 -10.13 11.32
C THR A 30 7.32 -11.26 10.54
N VAL A 31 8.65 -11.26 10.50
CA VAL A 31 9.45 -12.29 9.81
C VAL A 31 10.28 -13.01 10.86
N ASP A 32 10.26 -14.34 10.89
CA ASP A 32 10.92 -15.14 11.94
C ASP A 32 12.42 -14.84 12.08
N THR A 33 13.07 -14.44 10.99
CA THR A 33 14.50 -14.11 10.95
C THR A 33 14.83 -12.75 11.57
N GLN A 34 13.85 -11.86 11.78
CA GLN A 34 14.07 -10.53 12.34
C GLN A 34 13.22 -10.26 13.59
N PRO A 35 13.82 -9.76 14.68
CA PRO A 35 13.08 -9.49 15.91
C PRO A 35 12.13 -8.28 15.82
N LYS A 36 12.25 -7.44 14.77
CA LYS A 36 11.42 -6.25 14.58
C LYS A 36 10.52 -6.41 13.35
N PRO A 37 9.27 -5.89 13.39
CA PRO A 37 8.40 -5.89 12.23
C PRO A 37 9.05 -5.14 11.06
N VAL A 38 9.07 -5.77 9.89
CA VAL A 38 9.57 -5.18 8.66
C VAL A 38 8.46 -4.33 8.05
N LYS A 39 8.81 -3.08 7.77
CA LYS A 39 7.94 -2.12 7.09
C LYS A 39 8.16 -2.19 5.59
N LEU A 40 7.13 -2.50 4.82
CA LEU A 40 7.19 -2.63 3.38
C LEU A 40 6.12 -1.79 2.67
N PHE A 41 6.43 -1.34 1.46
CA PHE A 41 5.50 -0.60 0.60
C PHE A 41 5.32 -1.33 -0.71
N VAL A 42 4.06 -1.55 -1.10
CA VAL A 42 3.71 -2.22 -2.36
C VAL A 42 2.71 -1.35 -3.12
N HIS A 43 2.82 -1.35 -4.44
CA HIS A 43 1.85 -0.68 -5.30
C HIS A 43 0.81 -1.70 -5.76
N LEU A 44 -0.47 -1.42 -5.51
CA LEU A 44 -1.60 -2.28 -5.85
C LEU A 44 -2.58 -1.56 -6.79
N ARG A 45 -3.36 -2.36 -7.51
CA ARG A 45 -4.56 -1.92 -8.23
C ARG A 45 -5.79 -1.95 -7.32
N GLU A 46 -6.84 -1.26 -7.74
CA GLU A 46 -8.11 -1.21 -7.00
C GLU A 46 -8.81 -2.59 -6.94
N ASP A 47 -8.59 -3.46 -7.92
CA ASP A 47 -9.12 -4.82 -7.97
C ASP A 47 -8.31 -5.83 -7.14
N GLU A 48 -7.21 -5.41 -6.51
CA GLU A 48 -6.30 -6.30 -5.76
C GLU A 48 -6.47 -6.22 -4.23
N PHE A 49 -7.34 -5.34 -3.73
CA PHE A 49 -7.60 -5.21 -2.31
C PHE A 49 -9.06 -4.82 -2.03
N GLU A 50 -9.48 -5.01 -0.78
CA GLU A 50 -10.78 -4.58 -0.28
C GLU A 50 -10.60 -3.62 0.89
N TYR A 51 -11.54 -2.69 1.06
CA TYR A 51 -11.56 -1.83 2.23
C TYR A 51 -12.09 -2.61 3.43
N ILE A 52 -11.35 -2.57 4.52
CA ILE A 52 -11.80 -3.11 5.80
C ILE A 52 -12.61 -1.99 6.45
N ALA A 53 -13.90 -2.22 6.69
CA ALA A 53 -14.73 -1.29 7.46
C ALA A 53 -14.31 -1.35 8.93
N ASP A 54 -14.11 -0.19 9.56
CA ASP A 54 -14.07 -0.12 11.03
C ASP A 54 -15.50 -0.40 11.53
N GLU A 55 -15.66 -1.48 12.30
CA GLU A 55 -16.90 -1.79 13.03
C GLU A 55 -17.01 -0.93 14.30
#